data_AF-A0A7Y6GIS9-F1
#
_entry.id   AF-A0A7Y6GIS9-F1
#
_cell.length_a   1.000
_cell.length_b   1.000
_cell.length_c   1.000
_cell.angle_alpha   90.00
_cell.angle_beta   90.00
_cell.angle_gamma   90.00
#
_symmetry.space_group_name_H-M   'P 1'
#
loop_
_entity.id
_entity.type
_entity.pdbx_description
1 polymer ?
#
loop_
_entity_poly.entity_id
_entity_poly.type
_entity_poly.pdbx_seq_one_letter_code
_entity_poly.pdbx_strand_id
1 'polypeptide(L)'
;MAPGPENVRRWESGALAHAVTDPFGQGPVPWLRGSETYFDATGQVVPWYVDQTAPAPTGPGLQDPARARHRSDGTARVPGPRTASSPGGPRSADDVRRQIKGFISTGAVAPGEAADFHITVDPPQEFSVDIYRIGHYDGDGAAKITTSPRLSGIVQPPPLTADRTVSCHHWWLSWRLQVPSYWNAGAYVAVLTTADGYRSHIPFTVRDEHPADLLVVLPDVTWQAYNLYPEDGRTGASLYHAWDERGRLLGEADAATTVSFDRPYAGAGLPLHVGHAYDFIRWAERYGYDLAYTDARELHAGRVDPTRYRGLVFPGHDEYWSQSMRRTAEVARDSGTSLVFLSANTLYWQVELGPSPSGVPGRLLTCRKRKGPGKAVLWREIDRAEQQLLGIQYAGRVPEPHPLIVRNADHWLWEATGTHEGDGIEGMVAGEADRYFPRTALPPHEERILLAHSPYTDPDGVLRHQETSLYRAPSGALVFASGTFAWSPALDRPGHVDPRIQRATANLLDRICKRD
;
A
#
# COMPACT_ATOMS: atom_id res chain seq x y z
N MET A 1 3.22 -22.20 46.09
CA MET A 1 3.37 -20.90 45.41
C MET A 1 3.38 -21.17 43.91
N ALA A 2 2.28 -20.89 43.23
CA ALA A 2 2.22 -20.93 41.77
C ALA A 2 2.87 -19.65 41.22
N PRO A 3 3.65 -19.71 40.13
CA PRO A 3 4.22 -18.52 39.52
C PRO A 3 3.10 -17.70 38.87
N GLY A 4 3.11 -16.38 39.13
CA GLY A 4 2.12 -15.43 38.63
C GLY A 4 2.23 -15.18 37.12
N PRO A 5 1.22 -14.52 36.52
CA PRO A 5 1.17 -14.28 35.08
C PRO A 5 2.32 -13.37 34.64
N GLU A 6 3.05 -13.78 33.60
CA GLU A 6 4.07 -12.97 32.95
C GLU A 6 3.44 -11.66 32.45
N ASN A 7 4.00 -10.53 32.90
CA ASN A 7 3.68 -9.21 32.38
C ASN A 7 4.04 -9.16 30.90
N VAL A 8 3.03 -9.22 30.02
CA VAL A 8 3.17 -8.89 28.59
C VAL A 8 3.61 -7.43 28.51
N ARG A 9 4.90 -7.19 28.25
CA ARG A 9 5.41 -5.85 27.97
C ARG A 9 4.67 -5.31 26.75
N ARG A 10 4.00 -4.17 26.91
CA ARG A 10 3.36 -3.42 25.83
C ARG A 10 4.46 -2.96 24.88
N TRP A 11 4.59 -3.65 23.75
CA TRP A 11 5.55 -3.35 22.71
C TRP A 11 4.89 -2.41 21.68
N GLU A 12 5.61 -1.37 21.22
CA GLU A 12 5.12 -0.42 20.20
C GLU A 12 5.13 -1.08 18.82
N SER A 13 3.95 -1.25 18.20
CA SER A 13 3.78 -1.88 16.87
C SER A 13 4.87 -1.47 15.88
N GLY A 14 5.39 -2.44 15.13
CA GLY A 14 6.45 -2.23 14.14
C GLY A 14 5.99 -1.31 13.00
N ALA A 15 4.66 -1.13 12.86
CA ALA A 15 4.05 -0.13 12.00
C ALA A 15 4.48 1.32 12.32
N LEU A 16 4.87 1.62 13.57
CA LEU A 16 5.39 2.95 13.95
C LEU A 16 6.88 3.13 13.61
N ALA A 17 7.60 2.05 13.33
CA ALA A 17 9.05 2.07 13.12
C ALA A 17 9.45 2.12 11.64
N HIS A 18 8.48 2.15 10.72
CA HIS A 18 8.77 2.35 9.32
C HIS A 18 9.48 3.69 9.13
N ALA A 19 10.76 3.62 8.74
CA ALA A 19 11.45 4.76 8.16
C ALA A 19 10.83 5.20 6.80
N VAL A 20 9.66 4.69 6.44
CA VAL A 20 8.75 5.26 5.43
C VAL A 20 7.35 5.15 6.06
N THR A 21 7.03 6.03 7.01
CA THR A 21 5.66 6.18 7.48
C THR A 21 4.81 6.62 6.30
N ASP A 22 3.79 5.86 5.91
CA ASP A 22 2.73 6.37 5.03
C ASP A 22 2.10 7.58 5.72
N PRO A 23 2.37 8.83 5.30
CA PRO A 23 1.86 9.99 6.02
C PRO A 23 0.34 10.13 5.86
N PHE A 24 -0.26 9.32 4.98
CA PHE A 24 -1.67 9.36 4.63
C PHE A 24 -2.50 8.27 5.31
N GLY A 25 -1.87 7.28 5.97
CA GLY A 25 -2.55 6.10 6.53
C GLY A 25 -3.09 5.12 5.47
N GLN A 26 -4.15 4.36 5.77
CA GLN A 26 -4.72 3.36 4.85
C GLN A 26 -5.95 3.85 4.07
N GLY A 27 -6.45 5.05 4.36
CA GLY A 27 -7.67 5.58 3.74
C GLY A 27 -8.95 4.80 4.11
N PRO A 28 -10.06 5.00 3.38
CA PRO A 28 -11.29 4.23 3.54
C PRO A 28 -11.09 2.74 3.46
N VAL A 29 -11.49 2.04 4.52
CA VAL A 29 -11.64 0.59 4.53
C VAL A 29 -13.03 0.27 5.08
N PRO A 30 -14.09 0.32 4.24
CA PRO A 30 -15.49 0.27 4.67
C PRO A 30 -15.83 -0.89 5.62
N TRP A 31 -15.17 -2.03 5.45
CA TRP A 31 -15.36 -3.26 6.23
C TRP A 31 -14.54 -3.34 7.53
N LEU A 32 -13.66 -2.37 7.81
CA LEU A 32 -13.07 -2.19 9.15
C LEU A 32 -14.10 -1.61 10.14
N ARG A 33 -15.30 -1.26 9.70
CA ARG A 33 -16.41 -0.87 10.56
C ARG A 33 -17.28 -2.03 11.05
N GLY A 34 -17.69 -1.91 12.31
CA GLY A 34 -18.97 -2.46 12.77
C GLY A 34 -20.14 -1.73 12.13
N SER A 35 -21.23 -2.45 11.94
CA SER A 35 -22.49 -1.86 11.49
C SER A 35 -22.90 -0.71 12.41
N GLU A 36 -23.32 0.40 11.79
CA GLU A 36 -24.02 1.57 12.33
C GLU A 36 -23.21 2.87 12.56
N THR A 37 -23.84 3.94 12.09
CA THR A 37 -23.46 5.37 12.07
C THR A 37 -22.87 5.90 13.38
N TYR A 38 -21.75 6.63 13.28
CA TYR A 38 -21.09 7.28 14.42
C TYR A 38 -21.52 8.75 14.54
N PHE A 39 -21.94 9.13 15.73
CA PHE A 39 -22.14 10.52 16.16
C PHE A 39 -21.00 10.88 17.13
N ASP A 40 -20.49 12.11 17.08
CA ASP A 40 -19.50 12.57 18.07
C ASP A 40 -20.13 12.86 19.45
N ALA A 41 -19.27 13.23 20.41
CA ALA A 41 -19.66 13.60 21.78
C ALA A 41 -20.59 14.84 21.85
N THR A 42 -20.85 15.51 20.73
CA THR A 42 -21.76 16.65 20.60
C THR A 42 -23.05 16.31 19.84
N GLY A 43 -23.20 15.07 19.36
CA GLY A 43 -24.36 14.63 18.59
C GLY A 43 -24.33 15.03 17.11
N GLN A 44 -23.18 15.44 16.57
CA GLN A 44 -23.01 15.69 15.13
C GLN A 44 -22.53 14.44 14.39
N VAL A 45 -22.98 14.28 13.14
CA VAL A 45 -22.50 13.25 12.22
C VAL A 45 -21.07 13.63 11.82
N VAL A 46 -20.08 12.86 12.29
CA VAL A 46 -18.67 13.09 11.96
C VAL A 46 -18.25 12.15 10.83
N PRO A 47 -17.55 12.66 9.80
CA PRO A 47 -17.04 11.83 8.73
C PRO A 47 -16.09 10.76 9.26
N TRP A 48 -16.24 9.57 8.71
CA TRP A 48 -15.79 8.33 9.32
C TRP A 48 -14.30 7.99 9.20
N TYR A 49 -13.53 8.91 8.62
CA TYR A 49 -12.10 8.80 8.39
C TYR A 49 -11.27 9.55 9.44
N VAL A 50 -11.89 10.09 10.49
CA VAL A 50 -11.19 10.69 11.63
C VAL A 50 -10.78 9.59 12.60
N ASP A 51 -9.51 9.22 12.60
CA ASP A 51 -8.92 8.40 13.66
C ASP A 51 -8.71 9.27 14.91
N GLN A 52 -9.43 8.98 16.00
CA GLN A 52 -9.23 9.65 17.30
C GLN A 52 -8.06 9.06 18.11
N THR A 53 -7.14 8.32 17.49
CA THR A 53 -5.95 7.81 18.18
C THR A 53 -4.66 8.55 17.79
N ALA A 54 -4.65 9.88 17.90
CA ALA A 54 -3.42 10.65 18.01
C ALA A 54 -3.61 11.87 18.91
N PRO A 55 -2.95 11.97 20.08
CA PRO A 55 -2.69 13.28 20.67
C PRO A 55 -1.63 13.98 19.83
N ALA A 56 -1.97 15.16 19.31
CA ALA A 56 -1.01 16.04 18.63
C ALA A 56 0.19 16.35 19.54
N PRO A 57 1.44 16.34 19.03
CA PRO A 57 2.59 16.77 19.82
C PRO A 57 2.57 18.29 19.95
N THR A 58 2.16 18.79 21.12
CA THR A 58 2.36 20.20 21.49
C THR A 58 3.85 20.43 21.76
N GLY A 59 4.50 21.28 20.96
CA GLY A 59 5.89 21.68 21.12
C GLY A 59 6.17 22.49 22.40
N PRO A 60 7.45 22.65 22.80
CA PRO A 60 7.82 23.29 24.06
C PRO A 60 8.05 24.80 23.88
N GLY A 61 7.37 25.62 24.69
CA GLY A 61 7.54 27.07 24.69
C GLY A 61 7.16 27.71 26.03
N LEU A 62 8.17 27.85 26.90
CA LEU A 62 8.46 28.96 27.84
C LEU A 62 7.35 29.61 28.71
N GLN A 63 7.54 29.44 30.03
CA GLN A 63 7.55 30.45 31.11
C GLN A 63 6.24 31.01 31.73
N ASP A 64 6.03 30.51 32.96
CA ASP A 64 5.84 31.20 34.26
C ASP A 64 4.41 31.47 34.85
N PRO A 65 4.22 31.27 36.18
CA PRO A 65 2.91 31.14 36.83
C PRO A 65 2.52 32.35 37.70
N ALA A 66 1.22 32.60 37.88
CA ALA A 66 0.70 33.20 39.13
C ALA A 66 -0.84 33.23 39.20
N ARG A 67 -1.35 32.64 40.31
CA ARG A 67 -2.45 33.10 41.19
C ARG A 67 -3.85 33.36 40.57
N ALA A 68 -4.98 33.09 41.21
CA ALA A 68 -5.37 32.40 42.43
C ALA A 68 -6.92 32.47 42.53
N ARG A 69 -7.55 31.35 42.90
CA ARG A 69 -8.73 31.21 43.79
C ARG A 69 -10.12 31.77 43.38
N HIS A 70 -11.07 30.85 43.23
CA HIS A 70 -12.34 30.71 44.03
C HIS A 70 -12.98 29.34 43.68
N ARG A 71 -12.97 28.31 44.56
CA ARG A 71 -14.07 27.82 45.46
C ARG A 71 -15.48 27.95 44.86
N SER A 72 -16.38 26.96 44.86
CA SER A 72 -16.45 25.53 45.22
C SER A 72 -17.91 25.11 44.96
N ASP A 73 -18.18 24.00 44.28
CA ASP A 73 -19.16 22.95 44.65
C ASP A 73 -19.63 22.13 43.44
N GLY A 74 -19.73 20.82 43.63
CA GLY A 74 -20.26 19.87 42.66
C GLY A 74 -19.21 18.90 42.10
N THR A 75 -18.65 18.03 42.94
CA THR A 75 -17.85 16.89 42.49
C THR A 75 -18.74 15.84 41.81
N ALA A 76 -19.15 16.10 40.57
CA ALA A 76 -19.48 15.02 39.65
C ALA A 76 -18.16 14.29 39.35
N ARG A 77 -17.99 13.09 39.93
CA ARG A 77 -16.96 12.13 39.53
C ARG A 77 -17.04 11.95 38.02
N VAL A 78 -16.12 12.55 37.27
CA VAL A 78 -15.89 12.21 35.87
C VAL A 78 -15.37 10.77 35.86
N PRO A 79 -16.12 9.80 35.30
CA PRO A 79 -15.60 8.46 35.15
C PRO A 79 -14.38 8.51 34.24
N GLY A 80 -13.30 7.83 34.64
CA GLY A 80 -12.17 7.58 33.75
C GLY A 80 -12.65 6.89 32.45
N PRO A 81 -11.83 6.93 31.38
CA PRO A 81 -12.23 6.48 30.05
C PRO A 81 -12.82 5.07 30.15
N ARG A 82 -14.10 4.94 29.78
CA ARG A 82 -14.77 3.65 29.69
C ARG A 82 -14.13 2.88 28.53
N THR A 83 -13.14 2.05 28.84
CA THR A 83 -12.73 0.91 28.02
C THR A 83 -13.86 -0.11 28.02
N ALA A 84 -14.89 0.16 27.24
CA ALA A 84 -15.92 -0.81 26.90
C ALA A 84 -16.42 -0.43 25.51
N SER A 85 -15.75 -0.96 24.49
CA SER A 85 -16.46 -1.25 23.24
C SER A 85 -17.70 -2.06 23.63
N SER A 86 -18.86 -1.68 23.11
CA SER A 86 -20.10 -2.44 23.31
C SER A 86 -19.83 -3.93 23.07
N PRO A 87 -20.29 -4.83 23.95
CA PRO A 87 -20.18 -6.26 23.71
C PRO A 87 -21.03 -6.59 22.48
N GLY A 88 -20.40 -6.73 21.31
CA GLY A 88 -21.09 -7.03 20.04
C GLY A 88 -20.52 -6.39 18.78
N GLY A 89 -19.62 -5.41 18.87
CA GLY A 89 -18.96 -4.81 17.69
C GLY A 89 -17.79 -5.66 17.17
N PRO A 90 -17.45 -5.58 15.87
CA PRO A 90 -16.25 -6.25 15.34
C PRO A 90 -14.98 -5.66 15.94
N ARG A 91 -13.96 -6.51 16.08
CA ARG A 91 -12.67 -6.19 16.70
C ARG A 91 -11.55 -6.63 15.75
N SER A 92 -10.51 -5.83 15.56
CA SER A 92 -9.36 -6.28 14.77
C SER A 92 -8.63 -7.42 15.47
N ALA A 93 -8.30 -8.48 14.73
CA ALA A 93 -7.42 -9.54 15.18
C ALA A 93 -5.96 -9.05 15.17
N ASP A 94 -5.18 -9.52 16.13
CA ASP A 94 -3.77 -9.16 16.29
C ASP A 94 -2.86 -10.37 16.04
N ASP A 95 -1.58 -10.14 15.78
CA ASP A 95 -0.62 -11.20 15.45
C ASP A 95 -0.10 -11.96 16.69
N VAL A 96 -0.35 -11.43 17.89
CA VAL A 96 0.09 -12.02 19.16
C VAL A 96 -0.89 -13.13 19.60
N ARG A 97 -2.18 -12.81 19.62
CA ARG A 97 -3.27 -13.70 20.02
C ARG A 97 -3.81 -14.51 18.85
N ARG A 98 -3.62 -14.03 17.61
CA ARG A 98 -3.97 -14.75 16.36
C ARG A 98 -5.42 -15.23 16.33
N GLN A 99 -6.34 -14.38 16.79
CA GLN A 99 -7.77 -14.70 16.88
C GLN A 99 -8.32 -15.22 15.56
N ILE A 100 -7.94 -14.56 14.47
CA ILE A 100 -8.08 -15.08 13.11
C ILE A 100 -7.02 -14.45 12.20
N LYS A 101 -6.31 -15.27 11.43
CA LYS A 101 -5.33 -14.84 10.42
C LYS A 101 -5.39 -15.77 9.23
N GLY A 102 -5.08 -15.25 8.04
CA GLY A 102 -4.97 -16.11 6.88
C GLY A 102 -4.27 -15.45 5.70
N PHE A 103 -4.06 -16.24 4.68
CA PHE A 103 -3.52 -15.81 3.40
C PHE A 103 -4.13 -16.65 2.27
N ILE A 104 -3.91 -16.18 1.05
CA ILE A 104 -4.23 -16.91 -0.17
C ILE A 104 -2.95 -17.53 -0.76
N SER A 105 -2.99 -18.83 -1.05
CA SER A 105 -1.84 -19.54 -1.63
C SER A 105 -1.79 -19.40 -3.16
N THR A 106 -2.94 -19.14 -3.78
CA THR A 106 -3.06 -18.76 -5.20
C THR A 106 -2.62 -17.31 -5.40
N GLY A 107 -2.00 -17.00 -6.55
CA GLY A 107 -1.69 -15.62 -6.95
C GLY A 107 -2.95 -14.87 -7.39
N ALA A 108 -2.81 -13.94 -8.34
CA ALA A 108 -3.97 -13.42 -9.06
C ALA A 108 -4.75 -14.57 -9.74
N VAL A 109 -6.07 -14.55 -9.59
CA VAL A 109 -6.99 -15.57 -10.13
C VAL A 109 -7.87 -14.96 -11.23
N ALA A 110 -8.20 -15.74 -12.26
CA ALA A 110 -9.17 -15.34 -13.28
C ALA A 110 -10.59 -15.86 -12.95
N PRO A 111 -11.65 -15.25 -13.51
CA PRO A 111 -12.99 -15.83 -13.46
C PRO A 111 -13.00 -17.29 -13.95
N GLY A 112 -13.60 -18.19 -13.18
CA GLY A 112 -13.57 -19.63 -13.41
C GLY A 112 -12.42 -20.38 -12.72
N GLU A 113 -11.41 -19.69 -12.19
CA GLU A 113 -10.36 -20.27 -11.36
C GLU A 113 -10.79 -20.35 -9.88
N ALA A 114 -9.91 -20.89 -9.03
CA ALA A 114 -10.17 -21.05 -7.61
C ALA A 114 -9.17 -20.26 -6.76
N ALA A 115 -9.67 -19.65 -5.69
CA ALA A 115 -8.88 -18.99 -4.66
C ALA A 115 -8.79 -19.87 -3.39
N ASP A 116 -7.57 -20.23 -3.00
CA ASP A 116 -7.31 -21.15 -1.88
C ASP A 116 -6.89 -20.40 -0.61
N PHE A 117 -7.76 -20.45 0.39
CA PHE A 117 -7.58 -19.75 1.67
C PHE A 117 -7.04 -20.69 2.75
N HIS A 118 -5.96 -20.27 3.38
CA HIS A 118 -5.35 -20.94 4.53
C HIS A 118 -5.51 -20.04 5.75
N ILE A 119 -6.33 -20.47 6.71
CA ILE A 119 -6.80 -19.66 7.84
C ILE A 119 -6.53 -20.40 9.15
N THR A 120 -6.00 -19.67 10.13
CA THR A 120 -5.88 -20.09 11.53
C THR A 120 -6.87 -19.30 12.38
N VAL A 121 -7.46 -19.96 13.37
CA VAL A 121 -8.41 -19.37 14.32
C VAL A 121 -8.07 -19.86 15.73
N ASP A 122 -7.76 -18.95 16.65
CA ASP A 122 -7.31 -19.24 18.02
C ASP A 122 -8.05 -18.37 19.06
N PRO A 123 -8.94 -18.93 19.91
CA PRO A 123 -9.28 -20.35 20.04
C PRO A 123 -10.14 -20.87 18.87
N PRO A 124 -10.15 -22.19 18.60
CA PRO A 124 -11.01 -22.79 17.56
C PRO A 124 -12.47 -22.40 17.73
N GLN A 125 -13.07 -21.87 16.66
CA GLN A 125 -14.47 -21.46 16.61
C GLN A 125 -14.93 -21.29 15.17
N GLU A 126 -16.24 -21.14 14.97
CA GLU A 126 -16.77 -20.81 13.64
C GLU A 126 -16.34 -19.41 13.18
N PHE A 127 -16.20 -19.26 11.88
CA PHE A 127 -16.00 -17.98 11.22
C PHE A 127 -16.72 -17.92 9.87
N SER A 128 -16.81 -16.74 9.29
CA SER A 128 -17.27 -16.51 7.91
C SER A 128 -16.27 -15.65 7.15
N VAL A 129 -16.33 -15.74 5.82
CA VAL A 129 -15.53 -14.91 4.91
C VAL A 129 -16.48 -14.12 4.03
N ASP A 130 -16.47 -12.80 4.19
CA ASP A 130 -17.16 -11.89 3.28
C ASP A 130 -16.19 -11.40 2.21
N ILE A 131 -16.55 -11.55 0.93
CA ILE A 131 -15.73 -11.09 -0.18
C ILE A 131 -16.23 -9.73 -0.64
N TYR A 132 -15.34 -8.73 -0.69
CA TYR A 132 -15.60 -7.40 -1.19
C TYR A 132 -14.76 -7.11 -2.43
N ARG A 133 -15.35 -6.49 -3.45
CA ARG A 133 -14.63 -5.90 -4.58
C ARG A 133 -14.43 -4.42 -4.29
N ILE A 134 -13.20 -3.93 -4.42
CA ILE A 134 -12.85 -2.52 -4.26
C ILE A 134 -13.30 -1.75 -5.50
N GLY A 135 -13.87 -0.56 -5.32
CA GLY A 135 -14.42 0.22 -6.42
C GLY A 135 -15.20 1.44 -5.94
N HIS A 136 -15.72 2.25 -6.85
CA HIS A 136 -16.41 3.49 -6.47
C HIS A 136 -17.71 3.25 -5.68
N TYR A 137 -18.63 2.46 -6.25
CA TYR A 137 -19.94 2.09 -5.68
C TYR A 137 -20.67 3.26 -5.00
N ASP A 138 -20.97 4.32 -5.77
CA ASP A 138 -21.65 5.53 -5.28
C ASP A 138 -20.97 6.20 -4.05
N GLY A 139 -19.67 5.96 -3.87
CA GLY A 139 -18.87 6.48 -2.75
C GLY A 139 -18.69 5.49 -1.59
N ASP A 140 -19.29 4.31 -1.63
CA ASP A 140 -19.14 3.28 -0.58
C ASP A 140 -17.73 2.67 -0.57
N GLY A 141 -17.00 2.74 -1.68
CA GLY A 141 -15.59 2.33 -1.78
C GLY A 141 -15.35 0.83 -1.92
N ALA A 142 -16.36 0.01 -1.69
CA ALA A 142 -16.41 -1.39 -2.08
C ALA A 142 -17.85 -1.93 -2.03
N ALA A 143 -18.09 -3.01 -2.77
CA ALA A 143 -19.33 -3.77 -2.69
C ALA A 143 -19.04 -5.18 -2.19
N LYS A 144 -19.91 -5.68 -1.30
CA LYS A 144 -19.90 -7.08 -0.89
C LYS A 144 -20.43 -7.94 -2.04
N ILE A 145 -19.62 -8.88 -2.48
CA ILE A 145 -19.91 -9.76 -3.62
C ILE A 145 -20.55 -11.08 -3.17
N THR A 146 -20.02 -11.68 -2.10
CA THR A 146 -20.54 -12.93 -1.56
C THR A 146 -20.10 -13.16 -0.12
N THR A 147 -20.68 -14.16 0.52
CA THR A 147 -20.30 -14.67 1.83
C THR A 147 -20.10 -16.18 1.75
N SER A 148 -19.04 -16.68 2.38
CA SER A 148 -18.85 -18.12 2.56
C SER A 148 -19.98 -18.73 3.42
N PRO A 149 -20.19 -20.05 3.38
CA PRO A 149 -20.85 -20.75 4.49
C PRO A 149 -20.16 -20.46 5.83
N ARG A 150 -20.78 -20.84 6.94
CA ARG A 150 -20.08 -20.89 8.24
C ARG A 150 -19.03 -21.98 8.17
N LEU A 151 -17.78 -21.61 8.45
CA LEU A 151 -16.61 -22.47 8.38
C LEU A 151 -16.14 -22.79 9.80
N SER A 152 -15.74 -24.03 10.05
CA SER A 152 -15.12 -24.42 11.32
C SER A 152 -13.65 -24.01 11.32
N GLY A 153 -13.29 -23.06 12.18
CA GLY A 153 -11.91 -22.62 12.38
C GLY A 153 -11.12 -23.58 13.27
N ILE A 154 -9.87 -23.83 12.89
CA ILE A 154 -8.90 -24.60 13.67
C ILE A 154 -7.66 -23.76 13.94
N VAL A 155 -6.91 -24.13 14.99
CA VAL A 155 -5.56 -23.62 15.18
C VAL A 155 -4.64 -24.36 14.20
N GLN A 156 -4.05 -23.62 13.26
CA GLN A 156 -3.04 -24.16 12.36
C GLN A 156 -1.70 -24.33 13.09
N PRO A 157 -0.78 -25.17 12.60
CA PRO A 157 0.55 -25.27 13.20
C PRO A 157 1.27 -23.91 13.20
N PRO A 158 2.17 -23.64 14.17
CA PRO A 158 2.88 -22.36 14.21
C PRO A 158 3.66 -22.11 12.90
N PRO A 159 3.89 -20.84 12.52
CA PRO A 159 4.73 -20.51 11.38
C PRO A 159 6.11 -21.15 11.49
N LEU A 160 6.66 -21.59 10.35
CA LEU A 160 8.04 -22.05 10.24
C LEU A 160 8.94 -20.84 9.99
N THR A 161 10.12 -20.86 10.62
CA THR A 161 11.12 -19.79 10.48
C THR A 161 12.47 -20.40 10.12
N ALA A 162 13.07 -19.94 9.04
CA ALA A 162 14.44 -20.28 8.65
C ALA A 162 15.16 -18.99 8.24
N ASP A 163 16.28 -18.66 8.89
CA ASP A 163 17.04 -17.41 8.64
C ASP A 163 16.16 -16.14 8.60
N ARG A 164 15.20 -16.06 9.56
CA ARG A 164 14.15 -15.01 9.66
C ARG A 164 13.09 -15.05 8.56
N THR A 165 13.21 -15.88 7.53
CA THR A 165 12.11 -16.13 6.59
C THR A 165 10.98 -16.87 7.28
N VAL A 166 9.86 -16.20 7.48
CA VAL A 166 8.63 -16.77 8.04
C VAL A 166 7.77 -17.34 6.92
N SER A 167 7.25 -18.56 7.09
CA SER A 167 6.31 -19.20 6.16
C SER A 167 5.26 -20.04 6.88
N CYS A 168 4.06 -20.06 6.31
CA CYS A 168 2.89 -20.82 6.75
C CYS A 168 2.38 -21.75 5.63
N HIS A 169 3.22 -22.08 4.64
CA HIS A 169 2.85 -22.91 3.48
C HIS A 169 2.32 -24.31 3.84
N HIS A 170 2.61 -24.80 5.05
CA HIS A 170 2.16 -26.09 5.58
C HIS A 170 0.79 -26.02 6.28
N TRP A 171 0.15 -24.85 6.33
CA TRP A 171 -1.21 -24.73 6.85
C TRP A 171 -2.19 -25.49 5.95
N TRP A 172 -3.14 -26.21 6.56
CA TRP A 172 -4.17 -26.91 5.81
C TRP A 172 -5.11 -25.92 5.12
N LEU A 173 -5.60 -26.28 3.93
CA LEU A 173 -6.63 -25.54 3.21
C LEU A 173 -7.89 -25.42 4.08
N SER A 174 -8.33 -24.20 4.36
CA SER A 174 -9.52 -23.93 5.16
C SER A 174 -10.76 -23.76 4.30
N TRP A 175 -10.63 -23.07 3.16
CA TRP A 175 -11.72 -22.85 2.23
C TRP A 175 -11.21 -22.61 0.81
N ARG A 176 -11.94 -23.14 -0.17
CA ARG A 176 -11.73 -22.87 -1.58
C ARG A 176 -12.92 -22.10 -2.13
N LEU A 177 -12.67 -20.88 -2.58
CA LEU A 177 -13.64 -20.08 -3.31
C LEU A 177 -13.50 -20.40 -4.79
N GLN A 178 -14.54 -20.97 -5.39
CA GLN A 178 -14.65 -21.01 -6.85
C GLN A 178 -15.05 -19.61 -7.32
N VAL A 179 -14.19 -18.94 -8.07
CA VAL A 179 -14.48 -17.62 -8.63
C VAL A 179 -15.47 -17.81 -9.77
N PRO A 180 -16.74 -17.39 -9.65
CA PRO A 180 -17.71 -17.52 -10.72
C PRO A 180 -17.24 -16.79 -11.99
N SER A 181 -17.57 -17.35 -13.16
CA SER A 181 -17.14 -16.81 -14.45
C SER A 181 -17.69 -15.41 -14.78
N TYR A 182 -18.69 -14.94 -14.03
CA TYR A 182 -19.30 -13.62 -14.18
C TYR A 182 -18.75 -12.57 -13.20
N TRP A 183 -17.76 -12.92 -12.37
CA TRP A 183 -17.12 -11.94 -11.50
C TRP A 183 -16.33 -10.93 -12.31
N ASN A 184 -16.50 -9.66 -11.97
CA ASN A 184 -15.73 -8.58 -12.58
C ASN A 184 -14.27 -8.66 -12.15
N ALA A 185 -13.36 -8.29 -13.04
CA ALA A 185 -11.97 -8.03 -12.68
C ALA A 185 -11.90 -6.95 -11.57
N GLY A 186 -10.85 -7.00 -10.75
CA GLY A 186 -10.67 -6.00 -9.70
C GLY A 186 -9.67 -6.37 -8.62
N ALA A 187 -9.41 -5.39 -7.76
CA ALA A 187 -8.87 -5.63 -6.43
C ALA A 187 -9.99 -6.11 -5.51
N TYR A 188 -9.74 -7.15 -4.73
CA TYR A 188 -10.69 -7.74 -3.80
C TYR A 188 -10.08 -7.87 -2.41
N VAL A 189 -10.95 -7.91 -1.39
CA VAL A 189 -10.58 -8.20 -0.02
C VAL A 189 -11.53 -9.24 0.55
N ALA A 190 -10.97 -10.32 1.08
CA ALA A 190 -11.69 -11.27 1.92
C ALA A 190 -11.62 -10.80 3.38
N VAL A 191 -12.78 -10.58 3.98
CA VAL A 191 -12.96 -10.16 5.38
C VAL A 191 -13.33 -11.38 6.19
N LEU A 192 -12.37 -11.88 6.96
CA LEU A 192 -12.56 -12.99 7.89
C LEU A 192 -13.25 -12.46 9.14
N THR A 193 -14.31 -13.10 9.63
CA THR A 193 -14.98 -12.72 10.89
C THR A 193 -15.29 -13.96 11.73
N THR A 194 -14.72 -14.06 12.93
CA THR A 194 -15.03 -15.13 13.90
C THR A 194 -16.40 -14.92 14.55
N ALA A 195 -16.96 -15.97 15.16
CA ALA A 195 -18.25 -15.91 15.86
C ALA A 195 -18.26 -14.87 17.00
N ASP A 196 -17.13 -14.66 17.68
CA ASP A 196 -16.96 -13.60 18.68
C ASP A 196 -16.55 -12.24 18.10
N GLY A 197 -16.55 -12.08 16.77
CA GLY A 197 -16.44 -10.79 16.10
C GLY A 197 -15.01 -10.31 15.83
N TYR A 198 -13.98 -11.13 15.97
CA TYR A 198 -12.62 -10.75 15.53
C TYR A 198 -12.51 -10.78 14.00
N ARG A 199 -11.81 -9.79 13.43
CA ARG A 199 -11.64 -9.62 11.99
C ARG A 199 -10.19 -9.56 11.55
N SER A 200 -9.91 -10.18 10.40
CA SER A 200 -8.67 -10.02 9.64
C SER A 200 -8.98 -10.03 8.15
N HIS A 201 -8.04 -9.58 7.33
CA HIS A 201 -8.24 -9.32 5.91
C HIS A 201 -7.23 -10.09 5.08
N ILE A 202 -7.62 -10.41 3.85
CA ILE A 202 -6.74 -10.98 2.84
C ILE A 202 -7.02 -10.26 1.53
N PRO A 203 -6.16 -9.35 1.06
CA PRO A 203 -6.28 -8.80 -0.28
C PRO A 203 -5.96 -9.88 -1.32
N PHE A 204 -6.65 -9.85 -2.45
CA PHE A 204 -6.33 -10.66 -3.62
C PHE A 204 -6.82 -9.98 -4.89
N THR A 205 -6.32 -10.43 -6.03
CA THR A 205 -6.66 -9.85 -7.33
C THR A 205 -7.47 -10.84 -8.13
N VAL A 206 -8.60 -10.40 -8.66
CA VAL A 206 -9.28 -11.09 -9.76
C VAL A 206 -8.82 -10.41 -11.04
N ARG A 207 -7.90 -11.07 -11.75
CA ARG A 207 -7.37 -10.58 -13.02
C ARG A 207 -8.33 -10.93 -14.15
N ASP A 208 -8.15 -10.29 -15.28
CA ASP A 208 -8.87 -10.62 -16.49
C ASP A 208 -7.96 -10.51 -17.71
N GLU A 209 -8.28 -11.31 -18.71
CA GLU A 209 -7.63 -11.35 -20.00
C GLU A 209 -8.55 -10.76 -21.07
N HIS A 210 -9.43 -9.80 -20.75
CA HIS A 210 -10.10 -8.96 -21.74
C HIS A 210 -9.29 -7.68 -21.99
N PRO A 211 -9.24 -7.17 -23.24
CA PRO A 211 -8.59 -5.88 -23.50
C PRO A 211 -9.33 -4.76 -22.75
N ALA A 212 -8.57 -3.85 -22.16
CA ALA A 212 -9.09 -2.64 -21.52
C ALA A 212 -8.20 -1.45 -21.91
N ASP A 213 -8.69 -0.23 -21.74
CA ASP A 213 -7.86 0.95 -22.00
C ASP A 213 -6.66 1.01 -21.03
N LEU A 214 -6.86 0.73 -19.74
CA LEU A 214 -5.83 0.81 -18.71
C LEU A 214 -5.68 -0.50 -17.94
N LEU A 215 -4.43 -0.92 -17.70
CA LEU A 215 -4.09 -2.01 -16.78
C LEU A 215 -3.59 -1.45 -15.46
N VAL A 216 -4.30 -1.71 -14.36
CA VAL A 216 -3.86 -1.36 -13.00
C VAL A 216 -2.99 -2.48 -12.46
N VAL A 217 -1.74 -2.17 -12.11
CA VAL A 217 -0.76 -3.12 -11.57
C VAL A 217 -0.67 -2.94 -10.05
N LEU A 218 -1.19 -3.90 -9.28
CA LEU A 218 -1.09 -3.87 -7.82
C LEU A 218 0.31 -4.28 -7.35
N PRO A 219 0.97 -3.51 -6.48
CA PRO A 219 2.38 -3.70 -6.11
C PRO A 219 2.55 -4.75 -5.00
N ASP A 220 2.04 -5.95 -5.21
CA ASP A 220 2.02 -7.03 -4.21
C ASP A 220 3.41 -7.54 -3.82
N VAL A 221 4.41 -7.41 -4.70
CA VAL A 221 5.83 -7.65 -4.41
C VAL A 221 6.34 -6.65 -3.36
N THR A 222 6.05 -5.36 -3.54
CA THR A 222 6.43 -4.31 -2.58
C THR A 222 5.66 -4.48 -1.26
N TRP A 223 4.36 -4.77 -1.32
CA TRP A 223 3.56 -5.11 -0.14
C TRP A 223 4.17 -6.25 0.68
N GLN A 224 4.65 -7.30 0.01
CA GLN A 224 5.25 -8.43 0.70
C GLN A 224 6.66 -8.14 1.24
N ALA A 225 7.42 -7.27 0.58
CA ALA A 225 8.71 -6.80 1.07
C ALA A 225 8.61 -6.09 2.42
N TYR A 226 7.53 -5.34 2.66
CA TYR A 226 7.27 -4.62 3.90
C TYR A 226 6.56 -5.44 4.98
N ASN A 227 5.95 -6.58 4.61
CA ASN A 227 5.16 -7.40 5.53
C ASN A 227 6.02 -7.94 6.70
N LEU A 228 5.78 -7.43 7.92
CA LEU A 228 6.49 -7.81 9.15
C LEU A 228 5.87 -9.02 9.87
N TYR A 229 4.99 -9.78 9.21
CA TYR A 229 4.25 -10.86 9.87
C TYR A 229 5.17 -11.97 10.44
N PRO A 230 4.85 -12.50 11.64
CA PRO A 230 3.87 -11.96 12.58
C PRO A 230 4.44 -10.78 13.37
N GLU A 231 3.63 -9.75 13.59
CA GLU A 231 3.92 -8.66 14.53
C GLU A 231 3.68 -9.13 15.99
N ASP A 232 4.43 -10.16 16.41
CA ASP A 232 4.34 -10.82 17.72
C ASP A 232 5.43 -10.37 18.71
N GLY A 233 6.32 -9.48 18.27
CA GLY A 233 7.46 -9.03 19.05
C GLY A 233 8.59 -10.05 19.17
N ARG A 234 8.63 -11.13 18.37
CA ARG A 234 9.64 -12.21 18.51
C ARG A 234 10.11 -12.82 17.20
N THR A 235 9.22 -13.07 16.24
CA THR A 235 9.53 -13.92 15.07
C THR A 235 9.34 -13.21 13.73
N GLY A 236 8.50 -12.17 13.68
CA GLY A 236 8.21 -11.44 12.45
C GLY A 236 9.43 -10.82 11.79
N ALA A 237 9.44 -10.86 10.46
CA ALA A 237 10.48 -10.25 9.65
C ALA A 237 9.96 -9.81 8.28
N SER A 238 10.46 -8.67 7.83
CA SER A 238 10.31 -8.11 6.50
C SER A 238 11.70 -7.87 5.90
N LEU A 239 11.78 -7.28 4.70
CA LEU A 239 13.05 -6.84 4.10
C LEU A 239 13.59 -5.53 4.74
N TYR A 240 12.85 -4.91 5.66
CA TYR A 240 13.24 -3.68 6.36
C TYR A 240 13.46 -3.86 7.86
N HIS A 241 12.69 -4.74 8.49
CA HIS A 241 12.76 -4.94 9.93
C HIS A 241 12.64 -6.41 10.30
N ALA A 242 13.11 -6.75 11.48
CA ALA A 242 12.89 -8.07 12.05
C ALA A 242 12.94 -8.02 13.58
N TRP A 243 12.20 -8.91 14.21
CA TRP A 243 12.25 -9.11 15.64
C TRP A 243 13.49 -9.90 16.05
N ASP A 244 14.10 -9.52 17.19
CA ASP A 244 15.05 -10.37 17.88
C ASP A 244 14.39 -11.16 19.03
N GLU A 245 15.10 -12.16 19.54
CA GLU A 245 14.63 -13.01 20.65
C GLU A 245 14.35 -12.23 21.95
N ARG A 246 14.86 -10.99 22.06
CA ARG A 246 14.67 -10.11 23.23
C ARG A 246 13.50 -9.15 23.04
N GLY A 247 12.78 -9.23 21.94
CA GLY A 247 11.66 -8.36 21.59
C GLY A 247 12.07 -6.95 21.24
N ARG A 248 13.23 -6.77 20.63
CA ARG A 248 13.65 -5.50 20.00
C ARG A 248 13.41 -5.56 18.51
N LEU A 249 12.90 -4.47 17.95
CA LEU A 249 12.81 -4.31 16.52
C LEU A 249 14.17 -3.93 15.96
N LEU A 250 14.68 -4.75 15.08
CA LEU A 250 15.93 -4.50 14.39
C LEU A 250 15.67 -3.75 13.07
N GLY A 251 16.65 -2.97 12.65
CA GLY A 251 16.60 -2.22 11.39
C GLY A 251 17.05 -3.06 10.19
N GLU A 252 17.18 -2.37 9.05
CA GLU A 252 17.48 -3.00 7.74
C GLU A 252 18.72 -3.90 7.76
N ALA A 253 19.76 -3.51 8.49
CA ALA A 253 21.02 -4.26 8.60
C ALA A 253 20.82 -5.71 9.06
N ASP A 254 19.81 -5.96 9.91
CA ASP A 254 19.52 -7.28 10.47
C ASP A 254 18.20 -7.87 9.94
N ALA A 255 17.45 -7.16 9.10
CA ALA A 255 16.21 -7.64 8.48
C ALA A 255 16.38 -8.96 7.69
N ALA A 256 15.28 -9.61 7.33
CA ALA A 256 15.34 -10.79 6.47
C ALA A 256 15.85 -10.41 5.07
N THR A 257 16.55 -11.34 4.41
CA THR A 257 16.92 -11.22 2.99
C THR A 257 15.90 -11.89 2.06
N THR A 258 15.14 -12.84 2.60
CA THR A 258 14.08 -13.57 1.88
C THR A 258 12.80 -13.56 2.70
N VAL A 259 11.67 -13.34 2.04
CA VAL A 259 10.32 -13.43 2.62
C VAL A 259 9.43 -14.31 1.76
N SER A 260 8.46 -15.00 2.36
CA SER A 260 7.54 -15.91 1.65
C SER A 260 6.18 -15.25 1.44
N PHE A 261 5.52 -15.44 0.29
CA PHE A 261 4.12 -15.06 0.08
C PHE A 261 3.13 -16.00 0.78
N ASP A 262 3.57 -17.17 1.24
CA ASP A 262 2.75 -18.15 1.96
C ASP A 262 2.62 -17.77 3.44
N ARG A 263 2.18 -16.55 3.74
CA ARG A 263 1.98 -16.05 5.10
C ARG A 263 0.95 -14.92 5.11
N PRO A 264 0.21 -14.73 6.22
CA PRO A 264 -0.66 -13.57 6.39
C PRO A 264 0.07 -12.23 6.28
N TYR A 265 -0.68 -11.16 6.04
CA TYR A 265 -0.21 -9.81 6.31
C TYR A 265 -0.29 -9.51 7.80
N ALA A 266 0.69 -8.75 8.29
CA ALA A 266 0.73 -8.33 9.69
C ALA A 266 -0.48 -7.46 10.09
N GLY A 267 -0.69 -7.30 11.40
CA GLY A 267 -1.68 -6.35 11.93
C GLY A 267 -3.11 -6.71 11.49
N ALA A 268 -3.81 -5.83 10.78
CA ALA A 268 -5.18 -6.14 10.36
C ALA A 268 -5.28 -7.19 9.23
N GLY A 269 -4.17 -7.65 8.66
CA GLY A 269 -4.18 -8.48 7.43
C GLY A 269 -4.24 -7.65 6.15
N LEU A 270 -3.92 -6.35 6.23
CA LEU A 270 -3.83 -5.46 5.08
C LEU A 270 -2.36 -5.03 4.87
N PRO A 271 -1.91 -4.92 3.62
CA PRO A 271 -0.56 -4.45 3.32
C PRO A 271 -0.34 -3.00 3.73
N LEU A 272 0.90 -2.65 4.03
CA LEU A 272 1.31 -1.26 4.10
C LEU A 272 1.10 -0.58 2.72
N HIS A 273 0.61 0.66 2.71
CA HIS A 273 0.33 1.46 1.51
C HIS A 273 -0.79 0.94 0.59
N VAL A 274 -1.57 -0.08 0.99
CA VAL A 274 -2.65 -0.61 0.12
C VAL A 274 -3.68 0.47 -0.23
N GLY A 275 -3.91 1.43 0.68
CA GLY A 275 -4.81 2.55 0.47
C GLY A 275 -4.51 3.38 -0.78
N HIS A 276 -3.23 3.52 -1.18
CA HIS A 276 -2.85 4.28 -2.39
C HIS A 276 -3.47 3.69 -3.65
N ALA A 277 -3.41 2.37 -3.78
CA ALA A 277 -4.05 1.67 -4.90
C ALA A 277 -5.57 1.84 -4.84
N TYR A 278 -6.17 1.75 -3.66
CA TYR A 278 -7.62 1.88 -3.51
C TYR A 278 -8.11 3.30 -3.84
N ASP A 279 -7.37 4.34 -3.47
CA ASP A 279 -7.71 5.73 -3.82
C ASP A 279 -7.77 5.93 -5.34
N PHE A 280 -6.76 5.43 -6.06
CA PHE A 280 -6.78 5.46 -7.52
C PHE A 280 -7.96 4.67 -8.10
N ILE A 281 -8.21 3.46 -7.61
CA ILE A 281 -9.28 2.59 -8.14
C ILE A 281 -10.65 3.26 -8.00
N ARG A 282 -10.97 3.80 -6.81
CA ARG A 282 -12.25 4.46 -6.57
C ARG A 282 -12.40 5.72 -7.42
N TRP A 283 -11.34 6.51 -7.56
CA TRP A 283 -11.35 7.68 -8.42
C TRP A 283 -11.54 7.29 -9.90
N ALA A 284 -10.76 6.33 -10.40
CA ALA A 284 -10.79 5.97 -11.81
C ALA A 284 -12.14 5.35 -12.22
N GLU A 285 -12.72 4.49 -11.37
CA GLU A 285 -14.07 3.95 -11.61
C GLU A 285 -15.15 5.02 -11.51
N ARG A 286 -15.02 6.00 -10.60
CA ARG A 286 -15.96 7.14 -10.51
C ARG A 286 -16.00 7.95 -11.80
N TYR A 287 -14.86 8.08 -12.48
CA TYR A 287 -14.72 8.79 -13.75
C TYR A 287 -15.02 7.90 -14.97
N GLY A 288 -15.31 6.61 -14.76
CA GLY A 288 -15.75 5.69 -15.81
C GLY A 288 -14.63 5.18 -16.71
N TYR A 289 -13.38 5.16 -16.25
CA TYR A 289 -12.29 4.55 -17.01
C TYR A 289 -12.48 3.04 -17.13
N ASP A 290 -12.10 2.49 -18.29
CA ASP A 290 -12.11 1.05 -18.55
C ASP A 290 -10.82 0.41 -18.01
N LEU A 291 -10.96 -0.40 -16.95
CA LEU A 291 -9.85 -0.90 -16.14
C LEU A 291 -9.78 -2.42 -16.17
N ALA A 292 -8.60 -2.94 -16.54
CA ALA A 292 -8.15 -4.28 -16.19
C ALA A 292 -7.26 -4.25 -14.95
N TYR A 293 -7.08 -5.40 -14.31
CA TYR A 293 -6.32 -5.53 -13.06
C TYR A 293 -5.35 -6.69 -13.13
N THR A 294 -4.17 -6.48 -12.55
CA THR A 294 -3.15 -7.51 -12.36
C THR A 294 -2.36 -7.24 -11.09
N ASP A 295 -1.58 -8.21 -10.63
CA ASP A 295 -0.55 -7.99 -9.62
C ASP A 295 0.86 -7.99 -10.26
N ALA A 296 1.86 -7.51 -9.50
CA ALA A 296 3.23 -7.39 -9.98
C ALA A 296 3.90 -8.76 -10.21
N ARG A 297 3.45 -9.82 -9.52
CA ARG A 297 3.93 -11.19 -9.79
C ARG A 297 3.47 -11.73 -11.15
N GLU A 298 2.33 -11.30 -11.69
CA GLU A 298 1.93 -11.64 -13.06
C GLU A 298 2.87 -11.03 -14.11
N LEU A 299 3.36 -9.80 -13.89
CA LEU A 299 4.40 -9.18 -14.72
C LEU A 299 5.71 -9.98 -14.61
N HIS A 300 6.09 -10.41 -13.40
CA HIS A 300 7.25 -11.27 -13.21
C HIS A 300 7.13 -12.60 -13.97
N ALA A 301 5.95 -13.22 -13.92
CA ALA A 301 5.67 -14.49 -14.56
C ALA A 301 5.53 -14.41 -16.09
N GLY A 302 5.52 -13.21 -16.67
CA GLY A 302 5.33 -12.99 -18.09
C GLY A 302 3.93 -13.35 -18.59
N ARG A 303 2.92 -13.29 -17.71
CA ARG A 303 1.51 -13.58 -18.05
C ARG A 303 0.76 -12.37 -18.60
N VAL A 304 1.34 -11.18 -18.48
CA VAL A 304 0.76 -9.94 -19.02
C VAL A 304 1.33 -9.66 -20.41
N ASP A 305 0.44 -9.59 -21.39
CA ASP A 305 0.72 -8.95 -22.68
C ASP A 305 0.38 -7.46 -22.59
N PRO A 306 1.38 -6.56 -22.50
CA PRO A 306 1.13 -5.15 -22.31
C PRO A 306 0.53 -4.46 -23.55
N THR A 307 0.68 -5.04 -24.75
CA THR A 307 0.22 -4.43 -26.01
C THR A 307 -1.30 -4.35 -26.12
N ARG A 308 -2.00 -5.05 -25.22
CA ARG A 308 -3.45 -5.09 -25.10
C ARG A 308 -4.05 -3.84 -24.47
N TYR A 309 -3.20 -3.02 -23.84
CA TYR A 309 -3.60 -1.84 -23.09
C TYR A 309 -2.99 -0.59 -23.70
N ARG A 310 -3.63 0.55 -23.46
CA ARG A 310 -3.10 1.85 -23.85
C ARG A 310 -2.19 2.42 -22.78
N GLY A 311 -2.43 2.08 -21.52
CA GLY A 311 -1.59 2.48 -20.40
C GLY A 311 -1.49 1.41 -19.31
N LEU A 312 -0.31 1.27 -18.71
CA LEU A 312 -0.12 0.58 -17.43
C LEU A 312 -0.07 1.63 -16.33
N VAL A 313 -0.88 1.47 -15.30
CA VAL A 313 -0.92 2.35 -14.13
C VAL A 313 -0.36 1.63 -12.92
N PHE A 314 0.65 2.24 -12.31
CA PHE A 314 1.26 1.86 -11.03
C PHE A 314 0.75 2.83 -9.97
N PRO A 315 -0.31 2.47 -9.23
CA PRO A 315 -1.14 3.42 -8.50
C PRO A 315 -0.62 3.76 -7.10
N GLY A 316 0.54 3.23 -6.70
CA GLY A 316 1.05 3.40 -5.34
C GLY A 316 2.53 3.09 -5.26
N HIS A 317 3.04 2.96 -4.04
CA HIS A 317 4.45 2.71 -3.81
C HIS A 317 4.87 1.34 -4.36
N ASP A 318 5.81 1.35 -5.32
CA ASP A 318 6.24 0.15 -6.05
C ASP A 318 7.78 0.06 -6.14
N GLU A 319 8.41 -0.16 -5.00
CA GLU A 319 9.86 -0.09 -4.79
C GLU A 319 10.65 -1.31 -5.31
N TYR A 320 10.07 -2.52 -5.23
CA TYR A 320 10.78 -3.78 -5.42
C TYR A 320 10.43 -4.45 -6.74
N TRP A 321 11.42 -4.57 -7.64
CA TRP A 321 11.19 -5.00 -9.02
C TRP A 321 12.13 -6.13 -9.44
N SER A 322 11.56 -7.18 -10.04
CA SER A 322 12.36 -8.20 -10.72
C SER A 322 12.75 -7.77 -12.12
N GLN A 323 13.76 -8.43 -12.70
CA GLN A 323 14.17 -8.17 -14.09
C GLN A 323 13.03 -8.37 -15.09
N SER A 324 12.21 -9.42 -14.91
CA SER A 324 11.06 -9.70 -15.76
C SER A 324 9.99 -8.60 -15.70
N MET A 325 9.75 -8.04 -14.51
CA MET A 325 8.80 -6.93 -14.34
C MET A 325 9.28 -5.69 -15.12
N ARG A 326 10.55 -5.30 -14.92
CA ARG A 326 11.14 -4.17 -15.63
C ARG A 326 11.08 -4.38 -17.15
N ARG A 327 11.45 -5.58 -17.62
CA ARG A 327 11.41 -5.92 -19.05
C ARG A 327 9.99 -5.79 -19.61
N THR A 328 8.98 -6.22 -18.86
CA THR A 328 7.57 -6.10 -19.29
C THR A 328 7.16 -4.63 -19.44
N ALA A 329 7.54 -3.77 -18.50
CA ALA A 329 7.28 -2.32 -18.59
C ALA A 329 8.06 -1.66 -19.74
N GLU A 330 9.30 -2.06 -19.99
CA GLU A 330 10.09 -1.58 -21.13
C GLU A 330 9.48 -2.02 -22.47
N VAL A 331 9.04 -3.28 -22.59
CA VAL A 331 8.32 -3.77 -23.77
C VAL A 331 7.01 -3.02 -23.98
N ALA A 332 6.27 -2.73 -22.91
CA ALA A 332 5.05 -1.92 -22.97
C ALA A 332 5.34 -0.55 -23.59
N ARG A 333 6.30 0.19 -23.02
CA ARG A 333 6.74 1.50 -23.53
C ARG A 333 7.17 1.37 -24.99
N ASP A 334 8.06 0.43 -25.31
CA ASP A 334 8.66 0.31 -26.63
C ASP A 334 7.65 -0.14 -27.70
N SER A 335 6.52 -0.71 -27.29
CA SER A 335 5.40 -1.11 -28.18
C SER A 335 4.28 -0.06 -28.28
N GLY A 336 4.44 1.11 -27.64
CA GLY A 336 3.46 2.20 -27.71
C GLY A 336 2.48 2.27 -26.55
N THR A 337 2.55 1.34 -25.60
CA THR A 337 1.73 1.37 -24.38
C THR A 337 2.34 2.32 -23.35
N SER A 338 1.55 3.29 -22.90
CA SER A 338 1.96 4.33 -21.95
C SER A 338 2.19 3.77 -20.54
N LEU A 339 3.01 4.45 -19.72
CA LEU A 339 3.28 4.09 -18.34
C LEU A 339 2.95 5.25 -17.41
N VAL A 340 2.22 4.99 -16.33
CA VAL A 340 1.79 6.02 -15.38
C VAL A 340 2.17 5.58 -13.97
N PHE A 341 3.13 6.28 -13.37
CA PHE A 341 3.61 6.04 -12.02
C PHE A 341 3.09 7.14 -11.09
N LEU A 342 2.23 6.78 -10.15
CA LEU A 342 1.55 7.71 -9.24
C LEU A 342 2.20 7.78 -7.86
N SER A 343 3.47 7.39 -7.75
CA SER A 343 4.24 7.42 -6.50
C SER A 343 5.68 7.90 -6.72
N ALA A 344 6.50 7.80 -5.68
CA ALA A 344 7.95 7.96 -5.73
C ALA A 344 8.65 6.63 -5.42
N ASN A 345 9.98 6.61 -5.53
CA ASN A 345 10.82 5.48 -5.16
C ASN A 345 10.42 4.18 -5.89
N THR A 346 9.94 4.33 -7.12
CA THR A 346 9.59 3.19 -7.97
C THR A 346 10.86 2.59 -8.57
N LEU A 347 10.90 1.27 -8.74
CA LEU A 347 12.03 0.57 -9.39
C LEU A 347 13.37 0.75 -8.64
N TYR A 348 13.36 0.87 -7.31
CA TYR A 348 14.58 1.15 -6.54
C TYR A 348 15.43 -0.10 -6.29
N TRP A 349 14.82 -1.16 -5.73
CA TRP A 349 15.50 -2.42 -5.43
C TRP A 349 15.25 -3.48 -6.49
N GLN A 350 16.31 -4.16 -6.93
CA GLN A 350 16.18 -5.38 -7.71
C GLN A 350 15.93 -6.58 -6.81
N VAL A 351 14.95 -7.40 -7.18
CA VAL A 351 14.57 -8.61 -6.45
C VAL A 351 14.54 -9.85 -7.33
N GLU A 352 14.62 -11.00 -6.66
CA GLU A 352 14.41 -12.32 -7.25
C GLU A 352 13.16 -12.95 -6.67
N LEU A 353 12.38 -13.61 -7.52
CA LEU A 353 11.20 -14.37 -7.14
C LEU A 353 11.47 -15.85 -7.44
N GLY A 354 11.54 -16.66 -6.39
CA GLY A 354 11.83 -18.10 -6.44
C GLY A 354 10.62 -18.96 -6.04
N PRO A 355 10.70 -20.28 -6.25
CA PRO A 355 9.61 -21.19 -5.89
C PRO A 355 9.49 -21.38 -4.36
N SER A 356 8.31 -21.76 -3.89
CA SER A 356 8.08 -22.24 -2.52
C SER A 356 8.83 -23.57 -2.28
N PRO A 357 8.97 -24.02 -1.01
CA PRO A 357 9.44 -25.38 -0.72
C PRO A 357 8.61 -26.49 -1.38
N SER A 358 7.33 -26.23 -1.69
CA SER A 358 6.43 -27.13 -2.41
C SER A 358 6.54 -27.02 -3.95
N GLY A 359 7.44 -26.17 -4.47
CA GLY A 359 7.71 -26.03 -5.91
C GLY A 359 6.82 -25.03 -6.65
N VAL A 360 5.94 -24.29 -5.96
CA VAL A 360 5.08 -23.28 -6.60
C VAL A 360 5.92 -22.05 -6.93
N PRO A 361 6.01 -21.61 -8.20
CA PRO A 361 6.88 -20.51 -8.60
C PRO A 361 6.46 -19.16 -8.00
N GLY A 362 7.42 -18.25 -7.83
CA GLY A 362 7.16 -16.87 -7.41
C GLY A 362 6.62 -16.69 -5.99
N ARG A 363 6.91 -17.63 -5.08
CA ARG A 363 6.44 -17.60 -3.67
C ARG A 363 7.50 -17.17 -2.68
N LEU A 364 8.78 -17.13 -3.06
CA LEU A 364 9.86 -16.58 -2.24
C LEU A 364 10.39 -15.31 -2.88
N LEU A 365 10.36 -14.20 -2.15
CA LEU A 365 10.90 -12.90 -2.54
C LEU A 365 12.24 -12.69 -1.87
N THR A 366 13.32 -12.58 -2.65
CA THR A 366 14.68 -12.35 -2.16
C THR A 366 15.19 -10.98 -2.59
N CYS A 367 15.68 -10.21 -1.62
CA CYS A 367 16.40 -8.97 -1.82
C CYS A 367 17.56 -8.90 -0.83
N ARG A 368 18.79 -8.93 -1.34
CA ARG A 368 19.98 -8.80 -0.47
C ARG A 368 20.25 -7.36 -0.04
N LYS A 369 19.59 -6.37 -0.64
CA LYS A 369 19.87 -4.94 -0.44
C LYS A 369 21.37 -4.64 -0.49
N ARG A 370 21.99 -4.37 0.66
CA ARG A 370 23.42 -4.09 0.84
C ARG A 370 24.19 -5.22 1.55
N LYS A 371 23.56 -6.38 1.79
CA LYS A 371 24.11 -7.49 2.56
C LYS A 371 24.90 -8.46 1.68
N GLY A 372 26.09 -8.82 2.15
CA GLY A 372 26.99 -9.76 1.48
C GLY A 372 28.04 -9.08 0.60
N PRO A 373 28.96 -9.85 0.00
CA PRO A 373 30.00 -9.31 -0.87
C PRO A 373 29.41 -8.84 -2.20
N GLY A 374 29.74 -7.62 -2.62
CA GLY A 374 29.31 -7.06 -3.91
C GLY A 374 28.71 -5.65 -3.80
N LYS A 375 28.13 -5.17 -4.90
CA LYS A 375 27.38 -3.90 -4.94
C LYS A 375 26.01 -4.07 -4.28
N ALA A 376 25.42 -2.96 -3.84
CA ALA A 376 24.02 -2.99 -3.41
C ALA A 376 23.14 -3.38 -4.60
N VAL A 377 22.04 -4.10 -4.38
CA VAL A 377 21.10 -4.48 -5.46
C VAL A 377 20.17 -3.32 -5.86
N LEU A 378 20.68 -2.09 -5.82
CA LEU A 378 20.02 -0.92 -6.38
C LEU A 378 20.09 -0.99 -7.90
N TRP A 379 18.97 -0.75 -8.57
CA TRP A 379 18.91 -0.80 -10.03
C TRP A 379 19.98 0.09 -10.69
N ARG A 380 20.20 1.30 -10.15
CA ARG A 380 21.24 2.24 -10.60
C ARG A 380 22.68 1.79 -10.39
N GLU A 381 22.95 0.80 -9.54
CA GLU A 381 24.32 0.33 -9.25
C GLU A 381 24.68 -0.97 -10.00
N ILE A 382 23.69 -1.79 -10.32
CA ILE A 382 23.88 -3.14 -10.88
C ILE A 382 23.47 -3.25 -12.36
N ASP A 383 22.56 -2.41 -12.83
CA ASP A 383 22.11 -2.36 -14.22
C ASP A 383 21.81 -0.91 -14.61
N ARG A 384 20.60 -0.62 -15.07
CA ARG A 384 20.19 0.69 -15.56
C ARG A 384 19.46 1.45 -14.45
N ALA A 385 19.79 2.73 -14.27
CA ALA A 385 19.09 3.57 -13.30
C ALA A 385 17.58 3.67 -13.61
N GLU A 386 16.81 3.97 -12.57
CA GLU A 386 15.35 4.15 -12.62
C GLU A 386 14.98 5.25 -13.61
N GLN A 387 15.79 6.31 -13.68
CA GLN A 387 15.64 7.42 -14.61
C GLN A 387 15.60 6.97 -16.07
N GLN A 388 16.25 5.87 -16.45
CA GLN A 388 16.23 5.37 -17.83
C GLN A 388 14.89 4.73 -18.24
N LEU A 389 13.95 4.57 -17.29
CA LEU A 389 12.57 4.22 -17.57
C LEU A 389 11.61 5.33 -17.13
N LEU A 390 11.78 5.89 -15.94
CA LEU A 390 10.84 6.83 -15.33
C LEU A 390 11.05 8.30 -15.76
N GLY A 391 12.23 8.66 -16.28
CA GLY A 391 12.61 10.05 -16.57
C GLY A 391 13.09 10.87 -15.36
N ILE A 392 12.88 10.34 -14.16
CA ILE A 392 13.36 10.79 -12.83
C ILE A 392 13.72 9.57 -11.97
N GLN A 393 14.35 9.74 -10.81
CA GLN A 393 14.68 8.63 -9.90
C GLN A 393 14.72 9.10 -8.45
N TYR A 394 14.70 8.13 -7.52
CA TYR A 394 14.66 8.39 -6.08
C TYR A 394 15.72 9.39 -5.58
N ALA A 395 15.23 10.44 -4.93
CA ALA A 395 15.99 11.53 -4.33
C ALA A 395 16.15 11.36 -2.81
N GLY A 396 15.17 10.76 -2.15
CA GLY A 396 15.17 10.53 -0.71
C GLY A 396 13.80 10.70 -0.07
N ARG A 397 13.77 10.48 1.25
CA ARG A 397 12.60 10.70 2.09
C ARG A 397 12.25 12.17 2.22
N VAL A 398 10.96 12.44 2.41
CA VAL A 398 10.39 13.75 2.71
C VAL A 398 9.84 13.72 4.13
N PRO A 399 10.56 14.26 5.14
CA PRO A 399 10.16 14.17 6.54
C PRO A 399 8.83 14.85 6.84
N GLU A 400 8.63 16.05 6.28
CA GLU A 400 7.45 16.87 6.45
C GLU A 400 6.86 17.21 5.09
N PRO A 401 5.53 17.24 4.92
CA PRO A 401 4.92 17.61 3.64
C PRO A 401 5.32 19.02 3.19
N HIS A 402 5.65 19.16 1.91
CA HIS A 402 5.95 20.43 1.25
C HIS A 402 5.00 20.67 0.06
N PRO A 403 4.84 21.92 -0.40
CA PRO A 403 4.05 22.21 -1.59
C PRO A 403 4.72 21.67 -2.85
N LEU A 404 3.92 21.10 -3.76
CA LEU A 404 4.32 20.85 -5.14
C LEU A 404 4.23 22.16 -5.93
N ILE A 405 5.34 22.62 -6.50
CA ILE A 405 5.40 23.87 -7.26
C ILE A 405 5.19 23.57 -8.74
N VAL A 406 4.08 24.08 -9.29
CA VAL A 406 3.68 23.89 -10.69
C VAL A 406 4.69 24.57 -11.61
N ARG A 407 5.13 23.81 -12.62
CA ARG A 407 6.04 24.25 -13.69
C ARG A 407 5.48 23.89 -15.06
N ASN A 408 5.84 24.71 -16.05
CA ASN A 408 5.33 24.63 -17.41
C ASN A 408 3.79 24.62 -17.42
N ALA A 409 3.18 25.58 -16.74
CA ALA A 409 1.72 25.64 -16.55
C ALA A 409 0.91 25.71 -17.85
N ASP A 410 1.51 26.14 -18.97
CA ASP A 410 0.88 26.13 -20.30
C ASP A 410 0.77 24.72 -20.92
N HIS A 411 1.42 23.72 -20.32
CA HIS A 411 1.36 22.34 -20.80
C HIS A 411 -0.03 21.73 -20.55
N TRP A 412 -0.53 20.94 -21.51
CA TRP A 412 -1.88 20.35 -21.50
C TRP A 412 -2.21 19.52 -20.25
N LEU A 413 -1.21 19.01 -19.51
CA LEU A 413 -1.45 18.33 -18.24
C LEU A 413 -2.19 19.26 -17.25
N TRP A 414 -1.80 20.54 -17.22
CA TRP A 414 -2.36 21.55 -16.33
C TRP A 414 -3.61 22.25 -16.89
N GLU A 415 -4.12 21.82 -18.05
CA GLU A 415 -5.28 22.45 -18.66
C GLU A 415 -6.52 22.33 -17.76
N ALA A 416 -7.20 23.46 -17.54
CA ALA A 416 -8.43 23.54 -16.73
C ALA A 416 -8.29 23.05 -15.28
N THR A 417 -7.06 22.96 -14.74
CA THR A 417 -6.84 22.74 -13.30
C THR A 417 -7.01 24.03 -12.50
N GLY A 418 -6.83 25.19 -13.14
CA GLY A 418 -6.79 26.51 -12.50
C GLY A 418 -5.43 26.88 -11.92
N THR A 419 -4.39 26.08 -12.16
CA THR A 419 -3.01 26.36 -11.73
C THR A 419 -2.27 27.28 -12.69
N HIS A 420 -1.41 28.14 -12.15
CA HIS A 420 -0.49 29.00 -12.88
C HIS A 420 0.97 28.64 -12.58
N GLU A 421 1.88 29.19 -13.38
CA GLU A 421 3.32 28.97 -13.21
C GLU A 421 3.78 29.44 -11.83
N GLY A 422 4.41 28.54 -11.06
CA GLY A 422 4.89 28.82 -9.72
C GLY A 422 3.87 28.63 -8.60
N ASP A 423 2.62 28.27 -8.89
CA ASP A 423 1.62 27.96 -7.87
C ASP A 423 2.05 26.77 -7.01
N GLY A 424 1.83 26.88 -5.70
CA GLY A 424 2.01 25.78 -4.75
C GLY A 424 0.73 24.97 -4.54
N ILE A 425 0.85 23.65 -4.64
CA ILE A 425 -0.19 22.69 -4.22
C ILE A 425 0.28 22.09 -2.89
N GLU A 426 -0.26 22.60 -1.79
CA GLU A 426 0.17 22.26 -0.42
C GLU A 426 0.09 20.75 -0.13
N GLY A 427 1.07 20.23 0.61
CA GLY A 427 1.11 18.84 1.07
C GLY A 427 1.39 17.78 -0.02
N MET A 428 1.66 18.20 -1.26
CA MET A 428 1.83 17.29 -2.39
C MET A 428 3.24 16.72 -2.56
N VAL A 429 4.24 17.23 -1.86
CA VAL A 429 5.56 16.60 -1.77
C VAL A 429 5.66 15.97 -0.39
N ALA A 430 5.39 14.67 -0.31
CA ALA A 430 5.32 13.96 0.97
C ALA A 430 5.75 12.49 0.87
N GLY A 431 6.16 11.91 2.01
CA GLY A 431 6.65 10.54 2.15
C GLY A 431 8.03 10.38 1.54
N GLU A 432 8.10 10.39 0.21
CA GLU A 432 9.32 10.24 -0.58
C GLU A 432 9.23 11.08 -1.86
N ALA A 433 10.39 11.40 -2.42
CA ALA A 433 10.50 12.22 -3.62
C ALA A 433 11.46 11.61 -4.65
N ASP A 434 11.10 11.76 -5.91
CA ASP A 434 11.96 11.51 -7.06
C ASP A 434 12.35 12.82 -7.74
N ARG A 435 13.51 12.81 -8.43
CA ARG A 435 14.00 13.97 -9.18
C ARG A 435 14.82 13.55 -10.40
N TYR A 436 15.06 14.51 -11.28
CA TYR A 436 16.03 14.41 -12.36
C TYR A 436 17.46 14.54 -11.83
N PHE A 437 18.33 13.68 -12.37
CA PHE A 437 19.77 13.70 -12.16
C PHE A 437 20.48 13.96 -13.50
N PRO A 438 21.08 15.15 -13.71
CA PRO A 438 21.69 15.54 -14.98
C PRO A 438 22.86 14.67 -15.46
N ARG A 439 23.50 13.94 -14.54
CA ARG A 439 24.62 13.04 -14.87
C ARG A 439 24.17 11.61 -15.14
N THR A 440 22.89 11.32 -14.96
CA THR A 440 22.30 10.02 -15.29
C THR A 440 21.67 10.12 -16.68
N ALA A 441 21.85 9.08 -17.51
CA ALA A 441 21.22 9.03 -18.83
C ALA A 441 19.68 9.15 -18.71
N LEU A 442 19.09 9.89 -19.63
CA LEU A 442 17.64 9.93 -19.83
C LEU A 442 17.19 8.74 -20.68
N PRO A 443 15.90 8.35 -20.63
CA PRO A 443 15.35 7.39 -21.57
C PRO A 443 15.42 7.96 -22.99
N PRO A 444 15.44 7.13 -24.04
CA PRO A 444 15.13 7.60 -25.39
C PRO A 444 13.76 8.29 -25.39
N HIS A 445 13.72 9.52 -25.91
CA HIS A 445 12.50 10.33 -25.95
C HIS A 445 12.52 11.26 -27.15
N GLU A 446 11.34 11.58 -27.66
CA GLU A 446 11.13 12.65 -28.65
C GLU A 446 10.94 14.00 -27.94
N GLU A 447 10.18 13.98 -26.85
CA GLU A 447 9.86 15.13 -26.02
C GLU A 447 9.94 14.75 -24.54
N ARG A 448 10.42 15.67 -23.70
CA ARG A 448 10.44 15.52 -22.24
C ARG A 448 10.19 16.86 -21.58
N ILE A 449 9.40 16.83 -20.50
CA ILE A 449 9.07 18.00 -19.69
C ILE A 449 9.06 17.67 -18.20
N LEU A 450 9.40 18.66 -17.38
CA LEU A 450 9.24 18.63 -15.93
C LEU A 450 8.06 19.53 -15.55
N LEU A 451 7.02 18.96 -14.96
CA LEU A 451 5.75 19.64 -14.67
C LEU A 451 5.70 20.16 -13.24
N ALA A 452 6.68 19.77 -12.41
CA ALA A 452 6.92 20.35 -11.10
C ALA A 452 8.41 20.39 -10.80
N HIS A 453 8.81 21.38 -9.99
CA HIS A 453 10.16 21.47 -9.42
C HIS A 453 10.08 22.11 -8.04
N SER A 454 10.03 21.27 -7.02
CA SER A 454 9.55 21.62 -5.69
C SER A 454 10.65 21.41 -4.64
N PRO A 455 11.12 22.46 -3.94
CA PRO A 455 12.14 22.30 -2.90
C PRO A 455 11.59 21.58 -1.67
N TYR A 456 12.40 20.73 -1.05
CA TYR A 456 12.11 20.16 0.27
C TYR A 456 13.41 19.94 1.06
N THR A 457 13.30 19.81 2.37
CA THR A 457 14.45 19.50 3.25
C THR A 457 14.44 18.02 3.60
N ASP A 458 15.51 17.30 3.29
CA ASP A 458 15.64 15.87 3.63
C ASP A 458 15.95 15.65 5.12
N PRO A 459 15.95 14.39 5.63
CA PRO A 459 16.23 14.11 7.04
C PRO A 459 17.59 14.62 7.54
N ASP A 460 18.56 14.82 6.65
CA ASP A 460 19.91 15.31 6.97
C ASP A 460 20.00 16.85 6.94
N GLY A 461 18.86 17.53 6.72
CA GLY A 461 18.79 18.99 6.62
C GLY A 461 19.25 19.54 5.27
N VAL A 462 19.45 18.67 4.27
CA VAL A 462 19.94 19.08 2.95
C VAL A 462 18.76 19.47 2.06
N LEU A 463 18.89 20.61 1.38
CA LEU A 463 17.92 21.04 0.38
C LEU A 463 17.95 20.08 -0.83
N ARG A 464 16.81 19.45 -1.07
CA ARG A 464 16.53 18.58 -2.22
C ARG A 464 15.37 19.16 -3.03
N HIS A 465 15.06 18.50 -4.13
CA HIS A 465 13.95 18.86 -4.99
C HIS A 465 13.17 17.60 -5.34
N GLN A 466 11.85 17.71 -5.39
CA GLN A 466 10.95 16.78 -6.03
C GLN A 466 10.61 17.29 -7.42
N GLU A 467 10.44 16.38 -8.37
CA GLU A 467 10.01 16.72 -9.72
C GLU A 467 8.95 15.75 -10.23
N THR A 468 8.01 16.28 -11.02
CA THR A 468 7.03 15.49 -11.78
C THR A 468 7.48 15.48 -13.23
N SER A 469 7.64 14.31 -13.83
CA SER A 469 8.18 14.19 -15.18
C SER A 469 7.20 13.52 -16.13
N LEU A 470 7.21 14.00 -17.37
CA LEU A 470 6.53 13.38 -18.49
C LEU A 470 7.47 13.35 -19.68
N TYR A 471 7.53 12.21 -20.37
CA TYR A 471 8.19 12.14 -21.68
C TYR A 471 7.40 11.30 -22.67
N ARG A 472 7.65 11.53 -23.96
CA ARG A 472 7.14 10.70 -25.06
C ARG A 472 8.27 9.83 -25.58
N ALA A 473 8.08 8.51 -25.53
CA ALA A 473 9.02 7.54 -26.08
C ALA A 473 8.95 7.54 -27.63
N PRO A 474 9.98 7.04 -28.35
CA PRO A 474 9.97 6.94 -29.81
C PRO A 474 8.84 6.08 -30.39
N SER A 475 8.22 5.23 -29.56
CA SER A 475 7.03 4.45 -29.91
C SER A 475 5.72 5.26 -29.88
N GLY A 476 5.77 6.52 -29.44
CA GLY A 476 4.62 7.36 -29.15
C GLY A 476 4.07 7.24 -27.73
N ALA A 477 4.50 6.24 -26.95
CA ALA A 477 4.05 6.02 -25.57
C ALA A 477 4.37 7.22 -24.66
N LEU A 478 3.43 7.61 -23.81
CA LEU A 478 3.66 8.59 -22.75
C LEU A 478 4.15 7.88 -21.49
N VAL A 479 5.18 8.41 -20.84
CA VAL A 479 5.63 7.93 -19.54
C VAL A 479 5.60 9.07 -18.54
N PHE A 480 4.70 8.94 -17.57
CA PHE A 480 4.46 9.91 -16.50
C PHE A 480 4.95 9.36 -15.16
N ALA A 481 5.68 10.16 -14.40
CA ALA A 481 6.04 9.88 -13.02
C ALA A 481 5.72 11.09 -12.13
N SER A 482 4.84 10.89 -11.13
CA SER A 482 4.45 11.94 -10.19
C SER A 482 5.62 12.39 -9.31
N GLY A 483 6.49 11.44 -8.94
CA GLY A 483 7.66 11.67 -8.09
C GLY A 483 7.31 11.98 -6.64
N THR A 484 6.12 11.59 -6.18
CA THR A 484 5.68 11.78 -4.79
C THR A 484 4.64 10.75 -4.36
N PHE A 485 4.62 10.37 -3.07
CA PHE A 485 3.57 9.50 -2.52
C PHE A 485 2.20 10.18 -2.44
N ALA A 486 2.13 11.51 -2.50
CA ALA A 486 0.89 12.26 -2.30
C ALA A 486 -0.11 12.15 -3.45
N TRP A 487 0.33 11.69 -4.64
CA TRP A 487 -0.48 11.79 -5.85
C TRP A 487 -1.76 10.96 -5.79
N SER A 488 -1.67 9.66 -5.47
CA SER A 488 -2.86 8.80 -5.37
C SER A 488 -3.82 9.20 -4.23
N PRO A 489 -3.34 9.51 -3.00
CA PRO A 489 -4.19 10.07 -1.97
C PRO A 489 -4.95 11.33 -2.41
N ALA A 490 -4.32 12.23 -3.19
CA ALA A 490 -4.98 13.42 -3.70
C ALA A 490 -6.14 13.14 -4.68
N LEU A 491 -6.28 11.90 -5.16
CA LEU A 491 -7.37 11.51 -6.06
C LEU A 491 -8.67 11.19 -5.31
N ASP A 492 -8.63 10.52 -4.17
CA ASP A 492 -9.86 10.08 -3.48
C ASP A 492 -9.73 9.90 -1.96
N ARG A 493 -8.61 10.26 -1.35
CA ARG A 493 -8.46 10.10 0.10
C ARG A 493 -9.11 11.26 0.86
N PRO A 494 -10.10 10.99 1.73
CA PRO A 494 -10.72 12.05 2.50
C PRO A 494 -9.70 12.88 3.29
N GLY A 495 -9.83 14.20 3.23
CA GLY A 495 -8.88 15.14 3.84
C GLY A 495 -7.63 15.45 3.00
N HIS A 496 -7.37 14.70 1.93
CA HIS A 496 -6.23 14.92 1.03
C HIS A 496 -6.61 15.18 -0.43
N VAL A 497 -7.88 14.97 -0.82
CA VAL A 497 -8.36 15.22 -2.18
C VAL A 497 -8.00 16.63 -2.66
N ASP A 498 -7.39 16.72 -3.83
CA ASP A 498 -7.11 17.99 -4.52
C ASP A 498 -7.70 17.98 -5.95
N PRO A 499 -8.70 18.84 -6.25
CA PRO A 499 -9.33 18.90 -7.56
C PRO A 499 -8.36 19.20 -8.72
N ARG A 500 -7.26 19.91 -8.45
CA ARG A 500 -6.24 20.23 -9.47
C ARG A 500 -5.51 18.96 -9.90
N ILE A 501 -5.19 18.08 -8.94
CA ILE A 501 -4.54 16.79 -9.19
C ILE A 501 -5.50 15.80 -9.83
N GLN A 502 -6.77 15.77 -9.42
CA GLN A 502 -7.81 14.99 -10.10
C GLN A 502 -7.92 15.39 -11.58
N ARG A 503 -7.99 16.70 -11.86
CA ARG A 503 -8.08 17.20 -13.23
C ARG A 503 -6.82 16.93 -14.05
N ALA A 504 -5.62 17.15 -13.48
CA ALA A 504 -4.37 16.83 -14.15
C ALA A 504 -4.24 15.34 -14.50
N THR A 505 -4.67 14.47 -13.59
CA THR A 505 -4.68 13.01 -13.82
C THR A 505 -5.71 12.63 -14.89
N ALA A 506 -6.90 13.24 -14.89
CA ALA A 506 -7.89 13.04 -15.95
C ALA A 506 -7.35 13.47 -17.32
N ASN A 507 -6.67 14.63 -17.41
CA ASN A 507 -6.07 15.09 -18.67
C ASN A 507 -5.03 14.08 -19.21
N LEU A 508 -4.21 13.51 -18.32
CA LEU A 508 -3.24 12.46 -18.66
C LEU A 508 -3.92 11.19 -19.18
N LEU A 509 -4.85 10.63 -18.41
CA LEU A 509 -5.49 9.37 -18.76
C LEU A 509 -6.39 9.52 -19.99
N ASP A 510 -7.12 10.62 -20.13
CA ASP A 510 -7.91 10.91 -21.32
C ASP A 510 -7.04 10.95 -22.58
N ARG A 511 -5.85 11.54 -22.49
CA ARG A 511 -4.92 11.60 -23.62
C ARG A 511 -4.32 10.23 -23.95
N ILE A 512 -4.08 9.38 -22.96
CA ILE A 512 -3.66 7.99 -23.17
C ILE A 512 -4.79 7.15 -23.79
N CYS A 513 -6.03 7.37 -23.36
CA CYS A 513 -7.19 6.57 -23.79
C CYS A 513 -7.73 6.99 -25.17
N LYS A 514 -7.61 8.28 -25.54
CA LYS A 514 -7.97 8.78 -26.88
C LYS A 514 -7.03 8.19 -27.94
N ARG A 515 -7.60 7.70 -29.06
CA ARG A 515 -6.81 7.46 -30.28
C ARG A 515 -6.59 8.81 -30.98
N ASP A 516 -5.38 9.02 -31.49
CA ASP A 516 -5.19 9.92 -32.64
C ASP A 516 -5.83 9.32 -33.90
#